data_AF-C5S397-F1
#
_entry.id   AF-C5S397-F1
#
_cell.length_a   1.000
_cell.length_b   1.000
_cell.length_c   1.000
_cell.angle_alpha   90.00
_cell.angle_beta   90.00
_cell.angle_gamma   90.00
#
_symmetry.space_group_name_H-M   'P 1'
#
loop_
_entity.id
_entity.type
_entity.pdbx_description
1 polymer ?
#
loop_
_entity_poly.entity_id
_entity_poly.type
_entity_poly.pdbx_seq_one_letter_code
_entity_poly.pdbx_strand_id
1 'polypeptide(L)' 'MTKKMKPLPHLSYEHQRGEIKQSAIKALVTDPLFKQRVERNRKGKGSHQRNAKHRKAYQGESPFKNILKSLFKWAFLGI' A
#
# COMPACT_ATOMS: atom_id res chain seq x y z
N MET A 1 -37.06 14.94 3.52
CA MET A 1 -36.03 15.62 4.36
C MET A 1 -34.69 15.58 3.62
N THR A 2 -34.30 16.65 2.93
CA THR A 2 -33.00 16.71 2.24
C THR A 2 -31.92 17.12 3.23
N LYS A 3 -31.01 16.20 3.61
CA LYS A 3 -29.81 16.57 4.37
C LYS A 3 -28.94 17.50 3.51
N LYS A 4 -28.81 18.75 3.91
CA LYS A 4 -27.80 19.67 3.36
C LYS A 4 -26.42 19.13 3.74
N MET A 5 -25.61 18.74 2.76
CA MET A 5 -24.23 18.31 2.99
C MET A 5 -23.39 19.54 3.36
N LYS A 6 -22.53 19.41 4.38
CA LYS A 6 -21.57 20.45 4.75
C LYS A 6 -20.56 20.61 3.62
N PRO A 7 -20.24 21.84 3.17
CA PRO A 7 -19.20 22.05 2.18
C PRO A 7 -17.87 21.52 2.74
N LEU A 8 -17.18 20.71 1.96
CA LEU A 8 -15.86 20.21 2.33
C LEU A 8 -14.89 21.39 2.40
N PRO A 9 -13.96 21.42 3.37
CA PRO A 9 -12.94 22.46 3.43
C PRO A 9 -12.15 22.49 2.12
N HIS A 10 -11.84 23.68 1.63
CA HIS A 10 -10.99 23.86 0.45
C HIS A 10 -9.58 23.32 0.78
N LEU A 11 -9.24 22.16 0.23
CA LEU A 11 -7.96 21.50 0.45
C LEU A 11 -6.92 22.14 -0.48
N SER A 12 -6.16 23.10 0.03
CA SER A 12 -5.08 23.74 -0.74
C SER A 12 -3.82 22.88 -0.72
N TYR A 13 -3.25 22.64 -1.90
CA TYR A 13 -1.97 21.94 -2.04
C TYR A 13 -0.80 22.92 -1.95
N GLU A 14 0.17 22.64 -1.08
CA GLU A 14 1.39 23.44 -0.94
C GLU A 14 2.48 22.92 -1.89
N HIS A 15 2.78 23.71 -2.92
CA HIS A 15 3.74 23.36 -3.98
C HIS A 15 5.17 23.79 -3.62
N GLN A 16 6.18 23.09 -4.15
CA GLN A 16 7.59 23.32 -3.77
C GLN A 16 8.32 24.34 -4.66
N ARG A 17 7.60 25.03 -5.56
CA ARG A 17 8.16 25.96 -6.55
C ARG A 17 8.45 27.38 -6.04
N GLY A 18 8.10 27.68 -4.78
CA GLY A 18 8.14 29.05 -4.25
C GLY A 18 7.11 29.96 -4.94
N GLU A 19 7.38 31.26 -5.03
CA GLU A 19 6.48 32.21 -5.69
C GLU A 19 6.43 32.01 -7.22
N ILE A 20 5.23 31.77 -7.75
CA ILE A 20 5.02 31.56 -9.18
C ILE A 20 4.82 32.90 -9.88
N LYS A 21 5.77 33.30 -10.73
CA LYS A 21 5.77 34.63 -11.39
C LYS A 21 4.97 34.70 -12.70
N GLN A 22 4.94 33.63 -13.49
CA GLN A 22 4.38 33.63 -14.85
C GLN A 22 3.10 32.80 -14.97
N SER A 23 3.20 31.47 -14.81
CA SER A 23 2.08 30.56 -15.02
C SER A 23 2.01 29.49 -13.95
N ALA A 24 0.86 29.44 -13.26
CA ALA A 24 0.55 28.44 -12.24
C ALA A 24 0.55 27.02 -12.82
N ILE A 25 -0.10 26.81 -13.97
CA ILE A 25 -0.20 25.48 -14.59
C ILE A 25 1.17 24.95 -14.97
N LYS A 26 2.02 25.77 -15.60
CA LYS A 26 3.38 25.35 -16.01
C LYS A 26 4.25 24.99 -14.80
N ALA A 27 4.12 25.74 -13.70
CA ALA A 27 4.81 25.43 -12.45
C ALA A 27 4.33 24.10 -11.87
N LEU A 28 3.01 23.88 -11.82
CA LEU A 28 2.41 22.66 -11.29
C LEU A 28 2.73 21.42 -12.13
N VAL A 29 2.65 21.48 -13.46
CA VAL A 29 2.95 20.32 -14.33
C VAL A 29 4.36 19.76 -14.11
N THR A 30 5.29 20.62 -13.71
CA THR A 30 6.69 20.23 -13.43
C THR A 30 6.97 20.00 -11.93
N ASP A 31 5.97 20.11 -11.07
CA ASP A 31 6.04 19.86 -9.63
C ASP A 31 5.91 18.35 -9.34
N PRO A 32 6.46 17.82 -8.21
CA PRO A 32 6.36 16.40 -7.86
C PRO A 32 4.93 15.87 -7.78
N LEU A 33 3.94 16.74 -7.58
CA LEU A 33 2.53 16.39 -7.64
C LEU A 33 2.16 15.67 -8.94
N PHE A 34 2.68 16.15 -10.08
CA PHE A 34 2.37 15.65 -11.42
C PHE A 34 3.48 14.79 -12.01
N LYS A 35 4.18 14.01 -11.18
CA LYS A 35 5.19 13.07 -11.66
C LYS A 35 4.58 11.89 -12.41
N GLN A 36 5.32 11.39 -13.39
CA GLN A 36 4.99 10.13 -14.04
C GLN A 36 4.94 8.99 -13.01
N ARG A 37 3.82 8.28 -12.98
CA ARG A 37 3.65 7.09 -12.14
C ARG A 37 3.88 5.85 -12.99
N VAL A 38 4.68 4.92 -12.46
CA VAL A 38 4.92 3.62 -13.08
C VAL A 38 4.23 2.57 -12.24
N GLU A 39 3.27 1.87 -12.83
CA GLU A 39 2.64 0.71 -12.19
C GLU A 39 3.59 -0.48 -12.21
N ARG A 40 3.65 -1.25 -11.12
CA ARG A 40 4.37 -2.53 -11.11
C ARG A 40 3.57 -3.56 -11.89
N ASN A 41 4.19 -4.09 -12.95
CA ASN A 41 3.65 -5.21 -13.70
C ASN A 41 3.50 -6.46 -12.80
N ARG A 42 2.47 -7.27 -13.10
CA ARG A 42 2.24 -8.54 -12.38
C ARG A 42 3.16 -9.67 -12.85
N LYS A 43 3.67 -9.60 -14.08
CA LYS A 43 4.55 -10.60 -14.70
C LYS A 43 5.61 -9.93 -15.56
N GLY A 44 6.80 -10.52 -15.62
CA GLY A 44 7.93 -10.08 -16.45
C GLY A 44 9.05 -9.43 -15.65
N LYS A 45 9.84 -8.56 -16.29
CA LYS A 45 10.96 -7.86 -15.64
C LYS A 45 10.44 -6.97 -14.51
N GLY A 46 11.03 -7.08 -13.33
CA GLY A 46 10.67 -6.26 -12.17
C GLY A 46 9.38 -6.68 -11.45
N SER A 47 8.71 -7.76 -11.88
CA SER A 47 7.44 -8.19 -11.27
C SER A 47 7.59 -9.08 -10.03
N HIS A 48 8.81 -9.56 -9.74
CA HIS A 48 9.04 -10.48 -8.62
C HIS A 48 8.83 -9.80 -7.27
N GLN A 49 7.95 -10.35 -6.44
CA GLN A 49 7.68 -9.88 -5.08
C GLN A 49 8.07 -10.96 -4.07
N ARG A 50 8.98 -10.63 -3.13
CA ARG A 50 9.42 -11.59 -2.08
C ARG A 50 8.28 -12.07 -1.18
N ASN A 51 7.27 -11.21 -0.97
CA ASN A 51 6.11 -11.49 -0.13
C ASN A 51 4.84 -11.20 -0.93
N ALA A 52 4.06 -12.24 -1.22
CA ALA A 52 2.73 -12.07 -1.81
C ALA A 52 1.74 -11.50 -0.78
N LYS A 53 0.74 -10.74 -1.25
CA LYS A 53 -0.32 -10.12 -0.42
C LYS A 53 -1.00 -11.11 0.55
N HIS A 54 -1.19 -12.36 0.11
CA HIS A 54 -1.85 -13.42 0.87
C HIS A 54 -0.94 -14.63 1.13
N ARG A 55 0.33 -14.38 1.52
CA ARG A 55 1.30 -15.43 1.84
C ARG A 55 0.83 -16.42 2.91
N LYS A 56 -0.07 -16.00 3.80
CA LYS A 56 -0.67 -16.87 4.84
C LYS A 56 -1.94 -17.60 4.39
N ALA A 57 -2.61 -17.19 3.31
CA ALA A 57 -3.81 -17.90 2.82
C ALA A 57 -3.43 -19.14 2.00
N TYR A 58 -2.27 -19.12 1.34
CA TYR A 58 -1.60 -20.30 0.77
C TYR A 58 -0.58 -20.92 1.74
N GLN A 59 -0.73 -20.68 3.04
CA GLN A 59 -0.42 -21.76 3.96
C GLN A 59 -1.53 -22.77 3.73
N GLY A 60 -1.30 -23.65 2.76
CA GLY A 60 -1.64 -25.04 2.99
C GLY A 60 -0.99 -25.37 4.34
N GLU A 61 -1.76 -25.22 5.40
CA GLU A 61 -1.61 -25.99 6.60
C GLU A 61 -1.69 -27.44 6.12
N SER A 62 -0.59 -27.94 5.57
CA SER A 62 -0.41 -29.36 5.38
C SER A 62 -0.76 -29.96 6.74
N PRO A 63 -1.73 -30.87 6.84
CA PRO A 63 -2.29 -31.32 8.13
C PRO A 63 -1.19 -31.79 9.10
N PHE A 64 -0.04 -32.18 8.55
CA PHE A 64 1.16 -32.63 9.26
C PHE A 64 2.00 -31.52 9.96
N LYS A 65 1.92 -30.25 9.57
CA LYS A 65 2.71 -29.16 10.20
C LYS A 65 2.13 -28.67 11.52
N ASN A 66 0.81 -28.77 11.67
CA ASN A 66 0.11 -28.40 12.89
C ASN A 66 0.27 -29.48 13.97
N ILE A 67 0.34 -30.75 13.56
CA ILE A 67 0.54 -31.90 14.46
C ILE A 67 1.92 -31.85 15.13
N LEU A 68 3.00 -31.65 14.36
CA LEU A 68 4.35 -31.54 14.92
C LEU A 68 4.50 -30.33 15.86
N LYS A 69 3.88 -29.19 15.55
CA LYS A 69 3.90 -28.01 16.43
C LYS A 69 3.07 -28.21 17.71
N SER A 70 1.96 -28.93 17.64
CA SER A 70 1.11 -29.25 18.79
C SER A 70 1.82 -30.21 19.75
N LEU A 71 2.42 -31.28 19.22
CA LEU A 71 3.24 -32.23 19.99
C LEU A 71 4.47 -31.58 20.61
N PHE A 72 5.20 -30.72 19.88
CA PHE A 72 6.36 -30.01 20.44
C PHE A 72 5.97 -29.00 21.52
N LYS A 73 4.81 -28.34 21.38
CA LYS A 73 4.30 -27.39 22.39
C LYS A 73 3.81 -28.11 23.65
N TRP A 74 3.26 -29.32 23.53
CA TRP A 74 2.86 -30.15 24.67
C TRP A 74 4.06 -30.84 25.35
N ALA A 75 5.10 -31.19 24.59
CA ALA A 75 6.35 -31.75 25.12
C ALA A 75 7.16 -30.74 25.96
N PHE A 76 6.99 -29.43 25.73
CA PHE A 76 7.71 -28.38 26.45
C PHE A 76 6.87 -27.63 27.50
N LEU A 77 5.59 -28.01 27.69
CA LEU A 77 4.67 -27.36 28.64
C LEU A 77 4.09 -28.35 29.66
N GLY A 78 4.82 -29.43 29.94
CA GLY A 78 4.40 -30.53 30.81
C GLY A 78 5.57 -31.27 31.46
N ILE A 79 6.48 -30.51 32.09
CA ILE A 79 7.17 -30.69 33.39
C ILE A 79 8.04 -29.44 33.57
#